data_AF-A0A1H5P179-F1
#
_entry.id   AF-A0A1H5P179-F1
#
_cell.length_a   1.000
_cell.length_b   1.000
_cell.length_c   1.000
_cell.angle_alpha   90.00
_cell.angle_beta   90.00
_cell.angle_gamma   90.00
#
_symmetry.space_group_name_H-M   'P 1'
#
loop_
_entity.id
_entity.type
_entity.pdbx_description
1 polymer ?
#
loop_
_entity_poly.entity_id
_entity_poly.type
_entity_poly.pdbx_seq_one_letter_code
_entity_poly.pdbx_strand_id
1 'polypeptide(L)'
;MAEYETFAKWLKRLLHPERDSASAFTVEAFGWLLLAEGIAIFIAPHGVAAFLHLPDFSAATAVYFRLIGLLIAGLGALYTVSGRVNAQGFVFASFFDRPIVPVIMAVLWWNGLIPAILAIAFSVQDFGSFLWTARAWHTERKNMHGKAK
;
A
#
# COMPACT_ATOMS: atom_id res chain seq x y z
N MET A 1 7.92 1.43 33.38
CA MET A 1 6.73 2.30 33.47
C MET A 1 6.66 3.27 32.29
N ALA A 2 7.70 4.08 32.02
CA ALA A 2 7.73 4.99 30.86
C ALA A 2 7.59 4.31 29.48
N GLU A 3 8.15 3.12 29.28
CA GLU A 3 7.98 2.35 28.02
C GLU A 3 6.55 1.85 27.82
N TYR A 4 5.84 1.47 28.89
CA TYR A 4 4.44 1.03 28.82
C TYR A 4 3.49 2.19 28.53
N GLU A 5 3.74 3.38 29.10
CA GLU A 5 3.01 4.61 28.73
C GLU A 5 3.20 4.95 27.25
N THR A 6 4.41 4.73 26.73
CA THR A 6 4.74 4.95 25.33
C THR A 6 4.00 3.95 24.43
N PHE A 7 4.02 2.65 24.76
CA PHE A 7 3.29 1.62 24.01
C PHE A 7 1.78 1.84 24.03
N ALA A 8 1.19 2.10 25.19
CA ALA A 8 -0.25 2.36 25.32
C ALA A 8 -0.68 3.60 24.52
N LYS A 9 0.16 4.63 24.48
CA LYS A 9 -0.07 5.83 23.67
C LYS A 9 -0.03 5.54 22.16
N TRP A 10 0.94 4.74 21.70
CA TRP A 10 1.01 4.30 20.30
C TRP A 10 -0.16 3.40 19.92
N LEU A 11 -0.54 2.46 20.79
CA LEU A 11 -1.69 1.60 20.59
C LEU A 11 -3.00 2.41 20.55
N LYS A 12 -3.15 3.41 21.43
CA LYS A 12 -4.30 4.31 21.41
C LYS A 12 -4.36 5.11 20.11
N ARG A 13 -3.24 5.64 19.61
CA ARG A 13 -3.18 6.32 18.30
C ARG A 13 -3.50 5.38 17.14
N LEU A 14 -3.04 4.14 17.22
CA LEU A 14 -3.40 3.11 16.26
C LEU A 14 -4.90 2.83 16.29
N LEU A 15 -5.53 2.70 17.45
CA LEU A 15 -6.97 2.42 17.54
C LEU A 15 -7.85 3.64 17.22
N HIS A 16 -7.40 4.83 17.62
CA HIS A 16 -8.08 6.11 17.46
C HIS A 16 -7.16 7.12 16.74
N PRO A 17 -7.05 7.02 15.40
CA PRO A 17 -6.19 7.89 14.62
C PRO A 17 -6.72 9.33 14.63
N GLU A 18 -5.82 10.28 14.89
CA GLU A 18 -6.08 11.71 14.70
C GLU A 18 -6.09 11.98 13.18
N ARG A 19 -7.26 12.24 12.61
CA ARG A 19 -7.47 12.39 11.15
C ARG A 19 -7.11 13.77 10.60
N ASP A 20 -6.07 14.38 11.15
CA ASP A 20 -5.70 15.77 10.84
C ASP A 20 -4.86 15.91 9.55
N SER A 21 -4.47 14.79 8.94
CA SER A 21 -3.74 14.74 7.67
C SER A 21 -4.47 13.86 6.65
N ALA A 22 -4.95 14.48 5.57
CA ALA A 22 -5.57 13.77 4.46
C ALA A 22 -4.58 12.88 3.70
N SER A 23 -3.30 13.25 3.62
CA SER A 23 -2.23 12.48 3.01
C SER A 23 -1.95 11.22 3.81
N ALA A 24 -1.89 11.30 5.15
CA ALA A 24 -1.83 10.13 6.02
C ALA A 24 -3.06 9.21 5.85
N PHE A 25 -4.26 9.79 5.69
CA PHE A 25 -5.47 9.02 5.39
C PHE A 25 -5.36 8.27 4.05
N THR A 26 -4.84 8.90 2.98
CA THR A 26 -4.65 8.19 1.70
C THR A 26 -3.65 7.03 1.81
N VAL A 27 -2.62 7.19 2.64
CA VAL A 27 -1.63 6.14 2.93
C VAL A 27 -2.27 4.99 3.70
N GLU A 28 -3.10 5.29 4.70
CA GLU A 28 -3.89 4.29 5.42
C GLU A 28 -4.85 3.53 4.49
N ALA A 29 -5.62 4.25 3.66
CA ALA A 29 -6.60 3.66 2.75
C ALA A 29 -5.92 2.71 1.74
N PHE A 30 -4.78 3.12 1.20
CA PHE A 30 -3.95 2.26 0.36
C PHE A 30 -3.42 1.04 1.12
N GLY A 31 -3.02 1.21 2.38
CA GLY A 31 -2.61 0.09 3.23
C GLY A 31 -3.69 -0.95 3.44
N TRP A 32 -4.93 -0.52 3.70
CA TRP A 32 -6.06 -1.45 3.82
C TRP A 32 -6.36 -2.18 2.52
N LEU A 33 -6.24 -1.51 1.37
CA LEU A 33 -6.39 -2.12 0.06
C LEU A 33 -5.35 -3.24 -0.14
N LEU A 34 -4.06 -2.95 0.07
CA LEU A 34 -2.98 -3.93 -0.02
C LEU A 34 -3.17 -5.08 0.97
N LEU A 35 -3.61 -4.78 2.19
CA LEU A 35 -3.83 -5.81 3.20
C LEU A 35 -4.92 -6.79 2.76
N ALA A 36 -6.04 -6.28 2.25
CA ALA A 36 -7.13 -7.10 1.75
C ALA A 36 -6.71 -7.91 0.51
N GLU A 37 -6.00 -7.30 -0.42
CA GLU A 37 -5.47 -7.96 -1.62
C GLU A 37 -4.50 -9.09 -1.26
N GLY A 38 -3.52 -8.82 -0.39
CA GLY A 38 -2.54 -9.80 0.03
C GLY A 38 -3.17 -10.99 0.76
N ILE A 39 -4.14 -10.74 1.64
CA ILE A 39 -4.93 -11.78 2.31
C ILE A 39 -5.71 -12.62 1.28
N ALA A 40 -6.35 -11.98 0.30
CA ALA A 40 -7.09 -12.68 -0.74
C ALA A 40 -6.18 -13.59 -1.58
N ILE A 41 -5.01 -13.10 -2.00
CA ILE A 41 -4.01 -13.88 -2.74
C ILE A 41 -3.51 -15.06 -1.88
N PHE A 42 -3.26 -14.84 -0.59
CA PHE A 42 -2.76 -15.87 0.30
C PHE A 42 -3.78 -17.00 0.54
N ILE A 43 -5.04 -16.65 0.81
CA ILE A 43 -6.09 -17.62 1.13
C ILE A 43 -6.56 -18.35 -0.13
N ALA A 44 -6.82 -17.60 -1.21
CA ALA A 44 -7.49 -18.10 -2.40
C ALA A 44 -6.73 -17.76 -3.69
N PRO A 45 -5.47 -18.22 -3.86
CA PRO A 45 -4.63 -17.84 -5.00
C PRO A 45 -5.25 -18.24 -6.34
N HIS A 46 -5.88 -19.41 -6.45
CA HIS A 46 -6.54 -19.83 -7.69
C HIS A 46 -7.78 -18.99 -8.00
N GLY A 47 -8.51 -18.53 -6.98
CA GLY A 47 -9.65 -17.63 -7.16
C GLY A 47 -9.22 -16.26 -7.66
N VAL A 48 -8.15 -15.70 -7.08
CA VAL A 48 -7.56 -14.43 -7.56
C VAL A 48 -7.00 -14.59 -8.96
N ALA A 49 -6.34 -15.71 -9.25
CA ALA A 49 -5.83 -16.02 -10.59
C ALA A 49 -6.95 -16.06 -11.64
N ALA A 50 -8.04 -16.75 -11.33
CA ALA A 50 -9.21 -16.80 -12.19
C ALA A 50 -9.84 -15.41 -12.40
N PHE A 51 -9.98 -14.63 -11.33
CA PHE A 51 -10.49 -13.26 -11.42
C PHE A 51 -9.64 -12.36 -12.34
N LEU A 52 -8.32 -12.53 -12.27
CA LEU A 52 -7.35 -11.80 -13.11
C LEU A 52 -7.11 -12.45 -14.48
N HIS A 53 -7.84 -13.53 -14.80
CA HIS A 53 -7.66 -14.32 -16.03
C HIS A 53 -6.20 -14.75 -16.26
N LEU A 54 -5.49 -15.11 -15.19
CA LEU A 54 -4.13 -15.62 -15.27
C LEU A 54 -4.14 -17.07 -15.80
N PRO A 55 -3.06 -17.49 -16.48
CA PRO A 55 -2.88 -18.89 -16.82
C PRO A 55 -2.95 -19.77 -15.57
N ASP A 56 -3.51 -20.97 -15.73
CA ASP A 56 -3.48 -21.98 -14.67
C ASP A 56 -2.03 -22.28 -14.28
N PHE A 57 -1.81 -22.40 -12.97
CA PHE A 57 -0.48 -22.59 -12.44
C PHE A 57 -0.40 -23.81 -11.53
N SER A 58 0.78 -24.42 -11.51
CA SER A 58 1.07 -25.62 -10.72
C SER A 58 0.94 -25.35 -9.23
N ALA A 59 0.81 -26.42 -8.43
CA ALA A 59 0.81 -26.33 -6.97
C ALA A 59 2.05 -25.59 -6.43
N ALA A 60 3.22 -25.78 -7.04
CA ALA A 60 4.45 -25.07 -6.65
C ALA A 60 4.34 -23.56 -6.91
N THR A 61 3.81 -23.16 -8.07
CA THR A 61 3.57 -21.75 -8.41
C THR A 61 2.53 -21.11 -7.49
N ALA A 62 1.52 -21.88 -7.09
CA ALA A 62 0.52 -21.44 -6.11
C ALA A 62 1.15 -21.11 -4.74
N VAL A 63 2.24 -21.79 -4.33
CA VAL A 63 2.97 -21.45 -3.11
C VAL A 63 3.67 -20.10 -3.27
N TYR A 64 4.36 -19.86 -4.38
CA TYR A 64 4.99 -18.56 -4.64
C TYR A 64 3.98 -17.42 -4.69
N PHE A 65 2.81 -17.65 -5.29
CA PHE A 65 1.78 -16.63 -5.33
C PHE A 65 1.27 -16.28 -3.93
N ARG A 66 1.11 -17.28 -3.04
CA ARG A 66 0.80 -17.03 -1.62
C ARG A 66 1.90 -16.27 -0.91
N LEU A 67 3.17 -16.58 -1.16
CA LEU A 67 4.30 -15.84 -0.55
C LEU A 67 4.30 -14.37 -0.97
N ILE A 68 3.96 -14.09 -2.23
CA ILE A 68 3.76 -12.71 -2.71
C ILE A 68 2.56 -12.08 -2.00
N GLY A 69 1.44 -12.80 -1.86
CA GLY A 69 0.27 -12.34 -1.10
C GLY A 69 0.61 -12.00 0.36
N LEU A 70 1.43 -12.83 1.02
CA LEU A 70 1.92 -12.58 2.37
C LEU A 70 2.78 -11.32 2.44
N LEU A 71 3.67 -11.12 1.46
CA LEU A 71 4.48 -9.90 1.36
C LEU A 71 3.61 -8.66 1.18
N ILE A 72 2.64 -8.71 0.26
CA ILE A 72 1.69 -7.61 0.00
C ILE A 72 0.86 -7.31 1.26
N ALA A 73 0.39 -8.33 1.97
CA ALA A 73 -0.33 -8.17 3.23
C ALA A 73 0.55 -7.49 4.30
N GLY A 74 1.82 -7.88 4.40
CA GLY A 74 2.80 -7.24 5.28
C GLY A 74 3.01 -5.76 4.95
N LEU A 75 3.16 -5.42 3.67
CA LEU A 75 3.20 -4.03 3.22
C LEU A 75 1.91 -3.29 3.56
N GLY A 76 0.75 -3.89 3.30
CA GLY A 76 -0.55 -3.32 3.65
C GLY A 76 -0.68 -3.00 5.14
N ALA A 77 -0.20 -3.89 6.02
CA ALA A 77 -0.14 -3.63 7.45
C ALA A 77 0.78 -2.44 7.79
N LEU A 78 1.97 -2.36 7.18
CA LEU A 78 2.89 -1.23 7.36
C LEU A 78 2.25 0.09 6.94
N TYR A 79 1.70 0.16 5.73
CA TYR A 79 1.02 1.34 5.20
C TYR A 79 -0.17 1.76 6.08
N THR A 80 -0.97 0.80 6.53
CA THR A 80 -2.12 1.02 7.42
C THR A 80 -1.68 1.62 8.75
N VAL A 81 -0.73 0.98 9.43
CA VAL A 81 -0.21 1.42 10.73
C VAL A 81 0.43 2.80 10.59
N SER A 82 1.28 3.00 9.58
CA SER A 82 1.96 4.27 9.31
C SER A 82 0.99 5.41 9.04
N GLY A 83 -0.09 5.17 8.29
CA GLY A 83 -1.16 6.15 8.07
C GLY A 83 -1.89 6.50 9.37
N ARG A 84 -2.29 5.49 10.16
CA ARG A 84 -3.03 5.68 11.42
C ARG A 84 -2.25 6.42 12.49
N VAL A 85 -0.94 6.20 12.56
CA VAL A 85 -0.06 6.92 13.49
C VAL A 85 0.50 8.22 12.92
N ASN A 86 0.06 8.61 11.71
CA ASN A 86 0.48 9.82 11.01
C ASN A 86 2.01 9.95 10.87
N ALA A 87 2.65 8.86 10.44
CA ALA A 87 4.11 8.81 10.25
C ALA A 87 4.53 9.62 9.01
N GLN A 88 4.71 10.94 9.16
CA GLN A 88 5.05 11.86 8.07
C GLN A 88 6.28 11.43 7.26
N GLY A 89 7.31 10.86 7.91
CA GLY A 89 8.48 10.31 7.23
C GLY A 89 8.15 9.13 6.31
N PHE A 90 7.18 8.29 6.69
CA PHE A 90 6.71 7.18 5.86
C PHE A 90 5.83 7.67 4.70
N VAL A 91 4.96 8.67 4.93
CA VAL A 91 4.19 9.32 3.86
C VAL A 91 5.15 9.87 2.80
N PHE A 92 6.23 10.53 3.22
CA PHE A 92 7.28 10.99 2.31
C PHE A 92 7.98 9.85 1.58
N ALA A 93 8.38 8.78 2.29
CA ALA A 93 9.01 7.61 1.67
C ALA A 93 8.13 6.95 0.61
N SER A 94 6.81 6.95 0.78
CA SER A 94 5.87 6.39 -0.18
C SER A 94 5.85 7.11 -1.54
N PHE A 95 6.33 8.36 -1.58
CA PHE A 95 6.52 9.08 -2.85
C PHE A 95 7.67 8.55 -3.70
N PHE A 96 8.56 7.74 -3.12
CA PHE A 96 9.63 7.07 -3.86
C PHE A 96 9.20 5.65 -4.24
N ASP A 97 8.65 4.91 -3.29
CA ASP A 97 8.26 3.51 -3.48
C ASP A 97 7.25 3.34 -4.63
N ARG A 98 6.09 4.00 -4.52
CA ARG A 98 4.95 3.75 -5.40
C ARG A 98 5.16 4.16 -6.87
N PRO A 99 5.84 5.28 -7.20
CA PRO A 99 6.12 5.62 -8.60
C PRO A 99 7.14 4.73 -9.28
N ILE A 100 7.99 4.04 -8.51
CA ILE A 100 8.97 3.09 -9.06
C ILE A 100 8.27 1.80 -9.50
N VAL A 101 7.16 1.41 -8.86
CA VAL A 101 6.43 0.17 -9.18
C VAL A 101 6.05 0.06 -10.66
N PRO A 102 5.44 1.05 -11.33
CA PRO A 102 5.18 0.98 -12.77
C PRO A 102 6.41 0.72 -13.63
N VAL A 103 7.56 1.30 -13.26
CA VAL A 103 8.83 1.09 -13.99
C VAL A 103 9.28 -0.36 -13.84
N ILE A 104 9.24 -0.91 -12.62
CA ILE A 104 9.57 -2.31 -12.36
C ILE A 104 8.60 -3.24 -13.11
N MET A 105 7.29 -2.99 -13.03
CA MET A 105 6.27 -3.78 -13.70
C MET A 105 6.43 -3.77 -15.23
N ALA A 106 6.77 -2.63 -15.81
CA ALA A 106 7.05 -2.53 -17.24
C ALA A 106 8.27 -3.37 -17.64
N VAL A 107 9.36 -3.34 -16.85
CA VAL A 107 10.55 -4.16 -17.10
C VAL A 107 10.23 -5.65 -16.97
N LEU A 108 9.50 -6.06 -15.93
CA LEU A 108 9.13 -7.46 -15.73
C LEU A 108 8.25 -7.99 -16.87
N TRP A 109 7.29 -7.19 -17.32
CA TRP A 109 6.43 -7.54 -18.45
C TRP A 109 7.22 -7.61 -19.76
N TRP A 110 8.08 -6.63 -20.04
CA TRP A 110 8.90 -6.59 -21.25
C TRP A 110 9.81 -7.83 -21.39
N ASN A 111 10.30 -8.36 -20.26
CA ASN A 111 11.11 -9.58 -20.21
C ASN A 111 10.26 -10.87 -20.16
N GLY A 112 8.92 -10.78 -20.28
CA GLY A 112 8.03 -11.93 -20.24
C GLY A 112 7.94 -12.63 -18.88
N LEU A 113 8.38 -11.98 -17.80
CA LEU A 113 8.40 -12.56 -16.45
C LEU A 113 7.04 -12.50 -15.76
N ILE A 114 6.20 -11.53 -16.13
CA ILE A 114 4.83 -11.40 -15.62
C ILE A 114 3.82 -11.16 -16.76
N PRO A 115 2.57 -11.65 -16.60
CA PRO A 115 1.46 -11.30 -17.47
C PRO A 115 1.19 -9.78 -17.50
N ALA A 116 0.80 -9.26 -18.67
CA ALA A 116 0.49 -7.84 -18.86
C ALA A 116 -0.59 -7.33 -17.90
N ILE A 117 -1.60 -8.16 -17.60
CA ILE A 117 -2.69 -7.78 -16.69
C ILE A 117 -2.19 -7.51 -15.27
N LEU A 118 -1.23 -8.29 -14.75
CA LEU A 118 -0.61 -8.04 -13.46
C LEU A 118 0.21 -6.75 -13.49
N ALA A 119 1.02 -6.57 -14.53
CA ALA A 119 1.82 -5.36 -14.69
C ALA A 119 0.94 -4.10 -14.67
N ILE A 120 -0.18 -4.12 -15.41
CA ILE A 120 -1.13 -3.01 -15.47
C ILE A 120 -1.83 -2.81 -14.13
N ALA A 121 -2.34 -3.88 -13.50
CA ALA A 121 -3.07 -3.79 -12.25
C ALA A 121 -2.22 -3.16 -11.14
N PHE A 122 -1.00 -3.66 -10.92
CA PHE A 122 -0.07 -3.07 -9.94
C PHE A 122 0.32 -1.64 -10.32
N SER A 123 0.63 -1.38 -11.59
CA SER A 123 1.02 -0.03 -12.03
C SER A 123 -0.07 1.00 -11.77
N VAL A 124 -1.33 0.67 -12.08
CA VAL A 124 -2.47 1.58 -11.85
C VAL A 124 -2.74 1.75 -10.36
N GLN A 125 -2.67 0.68 -9.59
CA GLN A 125 -2.88 0.71 -8.14
C GLN A 125 -1.84 1.59 -7.43
N ASP A 126 -0.56 1.35 -7.68
CA ASP A 126 0.53 2.08 -7.03
C ASP A 126 0.64 3.53 -7.53
N PHE A 127 0.62 3.74 -8.85
CA PHE A 127 0.73 5.09 -9.39
C PHE A 127 -0.52 5.93 -9.12
N GLY A 128 -1.70 5.34 -9.21
CA GLY A 128 -2.96 6.00 -8.89
C GLY A 128 -3.02 6.43 -7.43
N SER A 129 -2.62 5.54 -6.51
CA SER A 129 -2.56 5.88 -5.08
C SER A 129 -1.49 6.93 -4.77
N PHE A 130 -0.34 6.88 -5.45
CA PHE A 130 0.67 7.94 -5.39
C PHE A 130 0.11 9.31 -5.78
N LEU A 131 -0.57 9.41 -6.92
CA LEU A 131 -1.16 10.67 -7.38
C LEU A 131 -2.21 11.19 -6.39
N TRP A 132 -2.98 10.28 -5.77
CA TRP A 132 -3.94 10.66 -4.73
C TRP A 132 -3.25 11.21 -3.48
N THR A 133 -2.22 10.53 -2.97
CA THR A 133 -1.42 11.01 -1.83
C THR A 133 -0.72 12.32 -2.14
N ALA A 134 -0.18 12.51 -3.34
CA ALA A 134 0.49 13.74 -3.76
C ALA A 134 -0.45 14.94 -3.80
N ARG A 135 -1.66 14.75 -4.32
CA ARG A 135 -2.70 15.79 -4.35
C ARG A 135 -3.17 16.16 -2.94
N ALA A 136 -3.39 15.18 -2.07
CA ALA A 136 -3.75 15.40 -0.68
C ALA A 136 -2.67 16.20 0.05
N TRP A 137 -1.41 15.77 -0.08
CA TRP A 137 -0.24 16.43 0.50
C TRP A 137 -0.06 17.87 0.01
N HIS A 138 -0.23 18.12 -1.29
CA HIS A 138 -0.15 19.47 -1.85
C HIS A 138 -1.24 20.39 -1.28
N THR A 139 -2.46 19.88 -1.14
CA THR A 139 -3.61 20.62 -0.61
C THR A 139 -3.42 20.96 0.88
N GLU A 140 -2.95 20.00 1.68
CA GLU A 140 -2.56 20.22 3.08
C GLU A 140 -1.55 21.35 3.23
N ARG A 141 -0.47 21.31 2.44
CA ARG A 141 0.57 22.35 2.50
C ARG A 141 0.03 23.72 2.12
N LYS A 142 -0.83 23.81 1.11
CA LYS A 142 -1.46 25.09 0.72
C LYS A 142 -2.33 25.66 1.84
N ASN A 143 -3.12 24.82 2.51
CA ASN A 143 -4.02 25.24 3.59
C ASN A 143 -3.26 25.68 4.85
N MET A 144 -2.11 25.07 5.15
CA MET A 144 -1.26 25.52 6.26
C MET A 144 -0.61 26.89 5.99
N HIS A 145 -0.16 27.15 4.77
CA HIS A 145 0.42 28.46 4.42
C HIS A 145 -0.64 29.57 4.34
N GLY A 146 -1.90 29.24 4.02
CA GLY A 146 -3.01 30.20 4.00
C GLY A 146 -3.49 30.64 5.39
N LYS A 147 -3.26 29.84 6.45
CA LYS A 147 -3.59 30.19 7.84
C LYS A 147 -2.52 31.01 8.55
N ALA A 148 -1.34 31.17 7.95
CA ALA A 148 -0.21 31.92 8.49
C ALA A 148 -0.13 33.38 7.96
N LYS A 149 -1.15 33.82 7.23
CA LYS A 149 -1.37 35.20 6.79
C LYS A 149 -2.62 35.76 7.47
#